data_AF-A0A9E5MC51-F1
#
_entry.id   AF-A0A9E5MC51-F1
#
_cell.length_a   1.000
_cell.length_b   1.000
_cell.length_c   1.000
_cell.angle_alpha   90.00
_cell.angle_beta   90.00
_cell.angle_gamma   90.00
#
_symmetry.space_group_name_H-M   'P 1'
#
loop_
_entity.id
_entity.type
_entity.pdbx_description
1 polymer ?
#
loop_
_entity_poly.entity_id
_entity_poly.type
_entity_poly.pdbx_seq_one_letter_code
_entity_poly.pdbx_strand_id
1 'polypeptide(L)'
;QSGKVVQGFAREDLFTVVMEHFQTDTADYADYILPATTQLEHWDVQGSYGHTDVLLNRPAIAPVGQAKSNSEIFRLLAKAMGYTEPCFSEDDLSMCRTAVGPDVDFQTLLDVGFVSMPVPEAPFAKGGFATPSGRCEFVSDRLAAQGLDPLPNHIPNYEVPLAGDRYPLAMISPPARNFLNSSFVNVESLRAIEKEPLIEICVEDASCQVEVVLLKKA
;
A
#
# COMPACT_ATOMS: atom_id res chain seq x y z
N GLN A 1 -8.75 16.56 4.24
CA GLN A 1 -9.50 15.33 3.84
C GLN A 1 -9.62 14.32 4.99
N SER A 2 -8.59 14.13 5.83
CA SER A 2 -8.65 13.18 6.98
C SER A 2 -9.90 13.34 7.87
N GLY A 3 -10.32 14.56 8.23
CA GLY A 3 -11.55 14.75 9.01
C GLY A 3 -12.83 14.25 8.31
N LYS A 4 -12.92 14.33 6.97
CA LYS A 4 -14.04 13.77 6.22
C LYS A 4 -14.01 12.23 6.20
N VAL A 5 -12.81 11.65 6.16
CA VAL A 5 -12.63 10.19 6.26
C VAL A 5 -13.07 9.70 7.63
N VAL A 6 -12.66 10.38 8.71
CA VAL A 6 -13.11 10.10 10.08
C VAL A 6 -14.63 10.22 10.19
N GLN A 7 -15.23 11.28 9.66
CA GLN A 7 -16.69 11.42 9.62
C GLN A 7 -17.37 10.29 8.83
N GLY A 8 -16.74 9.80 7.76
CA GLY A 8 -17.22 8.66 6.99
C GLY A 8 -17.22 7.36 7.81
N PHE A 9 -16.13 7.08 8.51
CA PHE A 9 -16.00 5.90 9.38
C PHE A 9 -16.88 5.98 10.63
N ALA A 10 -17.16 7.17 11.15
CA ALA A 10 -18.02 7.38 12.32
C ALA A 10 -19.52 7.23 12.05
N ARG A 11 -19.92 6.91 10.81
CA ARG A 11 -21.32 6.75 10.43
C ARG A 11 -21.91 5.48 11.04
N GLU A 12 -23.02 5.61 11.74
CA GLU A 12 -23.74 4.47 12.35
C GLU A 12 -24.33 3.49 11.32
N ASP A 13 -24.50 3.91 10.06
CA ASP A 13 -25.01 3.08 8.97
C ASP A 13 -23.91 2.38 8.14
N LEU A 14 -22.64 2.52 8.54
CA LEU A 14 -21.51 1.90 7.88
C LEU A 14 -21.00 0.69 8.67
N PHE A 15 -21.30 -0.51 8.17
CA PHE A 15 -20.70 -1.74 8.70
C PHE A 15 -19.24 -1.87 8.26
N THR A 16 -18.32 -1.93 9.22
CA THR A 16 -16.87 -1.89 8.99
C THR A 16 -16.17 -3.09 9.60
N VAL A 17 -15.45 -3.84 8.76
CA VAL A 17 -14.59 -4.95 9.20
C VAL A 17 -13.14 -4.62 8.84
N VAL A 18 -12.24 -4.75 9.81
CA VAL A 18 -10.82 -4.44 9.66
C VAL A 18 -9.99 -5.70 9.92
N MET A 19 -9.12 -6.06 8.97
CA MET A 19 -8.16 -7.16 9.09
C MET A 19 -6.79 -6.57 9.41
N GLU A 20 -6.28 -6.79 10.62
CA GLU A 20 -5.20 -5.96 11.15
C GLU A 20 -4.39 -6.68 12.25
N HIS A 21 -3.15 -6.21 12.47
CA HIS A 21 -2.23 -6.70 13.51
C HIS A 21 -2.28 -5.86 14.79
N PHE A 22 -2.61 -4.58 14.68
CA PHE A 22 -2.61 -3.61 15.78
C PHE A 22 -3.92 -2.80 15.88
N GLN A 23 -4.21 -2.25 17.05
CA GLN A 23 -5.30 -1.28 17.18
C GLN A 23 -4.89 0.05 16.51
N THR A 24 -5.21 0.22 15.23
CA THR A 24 -4.96 1.45 14.44
C THR A 24 -6.13 2.42 14.52
N ASP A 25 -5.90 3.70 14.15
CA ASP A 25 -6.96 4.71 14.05
C ASP A 25 -8.16 4.25 13.20
N THR A 26 -7.97 3.35 12.23
CA THR A 26 -9.07 2.78 11.42
C THR A 26 -9.76 1.64 12.17
N ALA A 27 -8.99 0.80 12.89
CA ALA A 27 -9.54 -0.27 13.71
C ALA A 27 -10.44 0.25 14.85
N ASP A 28 -10.21 1.48 15.32
CA ASP A 28 -11.06 2.14 16.33
C ASP A 28 -12.51 2.37 15.86
N TYR A 29 -12.77 2.35 14.55
CA TYR A 29 -14.10 2.51 13.96
C TYR A 29 -14.70 1.19 13.45
N ALA A 30 -14.04 0.06 13.68
CA ALA A 30 -14.49 -1.24 13.18
C ALA A 30 -15.57 -1.86 14.07
N ASP A 31 -16.63 -2.42 13.48
CA ASP A 31 -17.56 -3.30 14.16
C ASP A 31 -16.89 -4.63 14.53
N TYR A 32 -16.00 -5.10 13.65
CA TYR A 32 -15.19 -6.29 13.86
C TYR A 32 -13.74 -6.06 13.45
N ILE A 33 -12.83 -6.46 14.34
CA ILE A 33 -11.41 -6.60 14.04
C ILE A 33 -11.10 -8.08 13.91
N LEU A 34 -10.57 -8.47 12.76
CA LEU A 34 -10.12 -9.83 12.48
C LEU A 34 -8.59 -9.86 12.55
N PRO A 35 -7.99 -10.61 13.49
CA PRO A 35 -6.53 -10.66 13.61
C PRO A 35 -5.94 -11.33 12.37
N ALA A 36 -5.18 -10.56 11.58
CA ALA A 36 -4.47 -11.07 10.41
C ALA A 36 -3.08 -11.59 10.81
N THR A 37 -2.51 -12.51 10.03
CA THR A 37 -1.09 -12.88 10.16
C THR A 37 -0.20 -11.79 9.60
N THR A 38 0.98 -11.60 10.20
CA THR A 38 2.11 -10.90 9.58
C THR A 38 2.71 -11.73 8.45
N GLN A 39 3.58 -11.12 7.64
CA GLN A 39 4.27 -11.81 6.54
C GLN A 39 5.11 -13.00 7.02
N LEU A 40 5.51 -13.04 8.30
CA LEU A 40 6.35 -14.12 8.84
C LEU A 40 5.57 -15.41 9.16
N GLU A 41 4.24 -15.39 9.06
CA GLU A 41 3.36 -16.41 9.64
C GLU A 41 2.57 -17.22 8.60
N HIS A 42 2.66 -16.88 7.30
CA HIS A 42 1.84 -17.52 6.27
C HIS A 42 2.59 -17.78 4.96
N TRP A 43 2.04 -18.66 4.13
CA TRP A 43 2.56 -18.93 2.79
C TRP A 43 2.09 -17.86 1.82
N ASP A 44 2.98 -17.35 0.99
CA ASP A 44 2.65 -16.39 -0.07
C ASP A 44 3.68 -16.46 -1.20
N VAL A 45 3.34 -15.92 -2.37
CA VAL A 45 4.27 -15.74 -3.49
C VAL A 45 4.25 -14.28 -3.91
N GLN A 46 5.43 -13.68 -4.04
CA GLN A 46 5.57 -12.27 -4.34
C GLN A 46 6.25 -12.08 -5.69
N GLY A 47 5.66 -11.20 -6.49
CA GLY A 47 6.29 -10.68 -7.69
C GLY A 47 7.28 -9.58 -7.36
N SER A 48 7.76 -8.92 -8.42
CA SER A 48 8.79 -7.90 -8.32
C SER A 48 8.27 -6.53 -7.89
N TYR A 49 9.09 -5.84 -7.10
CA TYR A 49 9.15 -4.38 -7.04
C TYR A 49 10.58 -3.90 -7.33
N GLY A 50 10.92 -3.74 -8.61
CA GLY A 50 12.23 -3.23 -9.07
C GLY A 50 13.28 -4.29 -9.44
N HIS A 51 12.90 -5.56 -9.50
CA HIS A 51 13.74 -6.68 -9.96
C HIS A 51 12.93 -7.58 -10.94
N THR A 52 13.36 -8.81 -11.23
CA THR A 52 12.61 -9.70 -12.15
C THR A 52 12.44 -11.10 -11.56
N ASP A 53 12.37 -11.20 -10.23
CA ASP A 53 12.26 -12.48 -9.55
C ASP A 53 10.84 -12.75 -9.07
N VAL A 54 10.50 -14.03 -8.99
CA VAL A 54 9.38 -14.56 -8.23
C VAL A 54 9.93 -15.09 -6.92
N LEU A 55 9.36 -14.68 -5.79
CA LEU A 55 9.80 -15.04 -4.46
C LEU A 55 8.74 -15.87 -3.75
N LEU A 56 9.20 -16.82 -2.93
CA LEU A 56 8.35 -17.59 -2.03
C LEU A 56 8.49 -17.07 -0.60
N ASN A 57 7.36 -16.71 -0.02
CA ASN A 57 7.25 -16.44 1.40
C ASN A 57 6.88 -17.74 2.13
N ARG A 58 7.81 -18.26 2.93
CA ARG A 58 7.58 -19.41 3.81
C ARG A 58 7.31 -18.91 5.22
N PRO A 59 6.31 -19.46 5.95
CA PRO A 59 6.13 -19.15 7.36
C PRO A 59 7.41 -19.43 8.15
N ALA A 60 7.98 -18.40 8.77
CA ALA A 60 9.12 -18.51 9.67
C ALA A 60 8.68 -18.94 11.08
N ILE A 61 7.47 -18.57 11.46
CA ILE A 61 6.80 -18.99 12.70
C ILE A 61 5.35 -19.41 12.39
N ALA A 62 4.72 -20.10 13.33
CA ALA A 62 3.28 -20.34 13.25
C ALA A 62 2.49 -19.05 13.55
N PRO A 63 1.26 -18.90 13.02
CA PRO A 63 0.36 -17.81 13.40
C PRO A 63 0.23 -17.65 14.92
N VAL A 64 0.38 -16.42 15.39
CA VAL A 64 0.32 -16.10 16.81
C VAL A 64 -1.12 -15.91 17.26
N GLY A 65 -1.49 -16.56 18.38
CA GLY A 65 -2.81 -16.44 18.98
C GLY A 65 -3.91 -16.98 18.07
N GLN A 66 -4.84 -16.12 17.68
CA GLN A 66 -5.96 -16.46 16.78
C GLN A 66 -5.79 -15.86 15.38
N ALA A 67 -4.60 -15.34 15.07
CA ALA A 67 -4.32 -14.75 13.77
C ALA A 67 -4.51 -15.78 12.64
N LYS A 68 -5.04 -15.29 11.50
CA LYS A 68 -5.26 -16.08 10.29
C LYS A 68 -4.74 -15.33 9.08
N SER A 69 -4.29 -16.07 8.07
CA SER A 69 -3.95 -15.47 6.79
C SER A 69 -5.20 -14.87 6.15
N ASN A 70 -5.01 -13.83 5.34
CA ASN A 70 -6.14 -13.18 4.67
C ASN A 70 -6.90 -14.19 3.79
N SER A 71 -6.18 -15.08 3.10
CA SER A 71 -6.76 -16.19 2.35
C SER A 71 -7.59 -17.12 3.24
N GLU A 72 -7.10 -17.52 4.42
CA GLU A 72 -7.88 -18.35 5.34
C GLU A 72 -9.16 -17.65 5.82
N ILE A 73 -9.07 -16.36 6.16
CA ILE A 73 -10.24 -15.55 6.56
C ILE A 73 -11.30 -15.56 5.44
N PHE A 74 -10.90 -15.33 4.20
CA PHE A 74 -11.82 -15.36 3.07
C PHE A 74 -12.40 -16.76 2.81
N ARG A 75 -11.64 -17.84 2.99
CA ARG A 75 -12.18 -19.22 2.92
C ARG A 75 -13.24 -19.48 3.98
N LEU A 76 -12.99 -19.02 5.22
CA LEU A 76 -13.95 -19.18 6.33
C LEU A 76 -15.24 -18.39 6.08
N LEU A 77 -15.13 -17.14 5.60
CA LEU A 77 -16.28 -16.33 5.21
C LEU A 77 -17.05 -16.98 4.06
N ALA A 78 -16.35 -17.44 3.02
CA ALA A 78 -16.98 -18.08 1.88
C ALA A 78 -17.79 -19.32 2.30
N LYS A 79 -17.20 -20.17 3.15
CA LYS A 79 -17.89 -21.31 3.73
C LYS A 79 -19.12 -20.91 4.56
N ALA A 80 -19.02 -19.87 5.39
CA ALA A 80 -20.13 -19.38 6.20
C ALA A 80 -21.28 -18.82 5.34
N MET A 81 -20.96 -18.25 4.17
CA MET A 81 -21.92 -17.76 3.19
C MET A 81 -22.50 -18.86 2.29
N GLY A 82 -22.02 -20.10 2.40
CA GLY A 82 -22.49 -21.24 1.61
C GLY A 82 -21.87 -21.36 0.22
N TYR A 83 -20.77 -20.67 -0.06
CA TYR A 83 -19.99 -20.89 -1.28
C TYR A 83 -19.29 -22.24 -1.23
N THR A 84 -19.27 -22.94 -2.37
CA THR A 84 -18.77 -24.31 -2.51
C THR A 84 -17.78 -24.47 -3.66
N GLU A 85 -17.46 -23.38 -4.35
CA GLU A 85 -16.52 -23.36 -5.45
C GLU A 85 -15.13 -23.79 -4.97
N PRO A 86 -14.39 -24.60 -5.76
CA PRO A 86 -13.11 -25.17 -5.32
C PRO A 86 -12.09 -24.13 -4.82
N CYS A 87 -12.08 -22.94 -5.42
CA CYS A 87 -11.17 -21.85 -5.04
C CYS A 87 -11.33 -21.39 -3.58
N PHE A 88 -12.48 -21.64 -2.95
CA PHE A 88 -12.72 -21.32 -1.54
C PHE A 88 -12.29 -22.43 -0.57
N SER A 89 -11.72 -23.52 -1.09
CA SER A 89 -11.27 -24.68 -0.31
C SER A 89 -9.77 -24.98 -0.46
N GLU A 90 -9.09 -24.37 -1.43
CA GLU A 90 -7.66 -24.54 -1.66
C GLU A 90 -6.84 -23.96 -0.50
N ASP A 91 -5.85 -24.70 0.02
CA ASP A 91 -4.93 -24.20 1.04
C ASP A 91 -3.92 -23.17 0.47
N ASP A 92 -3.26 -22.41 1.35
CA ASP A 92 -2.38 -21.30 0.93
C ASP A 92 -1.20 -21.77 0.06
N LEU A 93 -0.65 -22.97 0.33
CA LEU A 93 0.48 -23.50 -0.44
C LEU A 93 0.03 -23.96 -1.84
N SER A 94 -1.15 -24.57 -1.93
CA SER A 94 -1.79 -24.91 -3.20
C SER A 94 -2.07 -23.65 -4.03
N MET A 95 -2.60 -22.59 -3.41
CA MET A 95 -2.81 -21.29 -4.06
C MET A 95 -1.50 -20.70 -4.58
N CYS A 96 -0.40 -20.78 -3.81
CA CYS A 96 0.93 -20.33 -4.25
C CYS A 96 1.37 -21.06 -5.53
N ARG A 97 1.18 -22.39 -5.59
CA ARG A 97 1.52 -23.19 -6.78
C ARG A 97 0.70 -22.78 -8.00
N THR A 98 -0.60 -22.58 -7.81
CA THR A 98 -1.52 -22.13 -8.85
C THR A 98 -1.13 -20.74 -9.37
N ALA A 99 -0.81 -19.80 -8.47
CA ALA A 99 -0.46 -18.42 -8.83
C ALA A 99 0.87 -18.31 -9.60
N VAL A 100 1.86 -19.12 -9.22
CA VAL A 100 3.16 -19.19 -9.92
C VAL A 100 3.01 -19.77 -11.33
N GLY A 101 2.07 -20.68 -11.53
CA GLY A 101 1.80 -21.29 -12.82
C GLY A 101 2.88 -22.29 -13.26
N PRO A 102 2.79 -22.79 -14.51
CA PRO A 102 3.65 -23.89 -14.99
C PRO A 102 5.05 -23.45 -15.44
N ASP A 103 5.27 -22.16 -15.67
CA ASP A 103 6.52 -21.64 -16.25
C ASP A 103 7.67 -21.58 -15.23
N VAL A 104 7.36 -21.68 -13.94
CA VAL A 104 8.32 -21.67 -12.85
C VAL A 104 8.17 -22.98 -12.07
N ASP A 105 9.29 -23.69 -11.92
CA ASP A 105 9.32 -24.88 -11.07
C ASP A 105 9.17 -24.47 -9.59
N PHE A 106 8.03 -24.82 -9.01
CA PHE A 106 7.74 -24.53 -7.61
C PHE A 106 8.69 -25.26 -6.65
N GLN A 107 9.29 -26.39 -7.05
CA GLN A 107 10.28 -27.05 -6.21
C GLN A 107 11.54 -26.19 -6.04
N THR A 108 11.99 -25.53 -7.11
CA THR A 108 13.09 -24.54 -7.04
C THR A 108 12.77 -23.41 -6.06
N LEU A 109 11.52 -22.89 -6.05
CA LEU A 109 11.08 -21.91 -5.05
C LEU A 109 11.15 -22.44 -3.62
N LEU A 110 10.82 -23.72 -3.39
CA LEU A 110 10.93 -24.34 -2.07
C LEU A 110 12.39 -24.51 -1.62
N ASP A 111 13.29 -24.82 -2.54
CA ASP A 111 14.69 -25.13 -2.21
C ASP A 111 15.55 -23.86 -2.08
N VAL A 112 15.29 -22.86 -2.92
CA VAL A 112 16.13 -21.64 -3.05
C VAL A 112 15.43 -20.39 -2.50
N GLY A 113 14.10 -20.35 -2.50
CA GLY A 113 13.29 -19.21 -2.05
C GLY A 113 12.94 -18.20 -3.15
N PHE A 114 13.61 -18.21 -4.30
CA PHE A 114 13.28 -17.34 -5.43
C PHE A 114 13.70 -17.96 -6.78
N VAL A 115 13.11 -17.45 -7.86
CA VAL A 115 13.46 -17.76 -9.25
C VAL A 115 13.51 -16.47 -10.06
N SER A 116 14.62 -16.23 -10.76
CA SER A 116 14.73 -15.11 -11.69
C SER A 116 14.03 -15.41 -13.01
N MET A 117 13.11 -14.54 -13.40
CA MET A 117 12.40 -14.65 -14.66
C MET A 117 13.31 -14.23 -15.82
N PRO A 118 13.27 -14.93 -16.96
CA PRO A 118 14.07 -14.62 -18.13
C PRO A 118 13.51 -13.41 -18.90
N VAL A 119 13.57 -12.22 -18.28
CA VAL A 119 13.11 -10.96 -18.89
C VAL A 119 14.25 -10.35 -19.70
N PRO A 120 14.03 -9.97 -20.98
CA PRO A 120 15.03 -9.25 -21.75
C PRO A 120 15.38 -7.89 -21.11
N GLU A 121 16.63 -7.44 -21.22
CA GLU A 121 17.07 -6.14 -20.68
C GLU A 121 16.23 -4.96 -21.18
N ALA A 122 15.86 -4.99 -22.47
CA ALA A 122 15.07 -3.95 -23.12
C ALA A 122 13.84 -4.60 -23.79
N PRO A 123 12.81 -5.00 -23.02
CA PRO A 123 11.69 -5.80 -23.53
C PRO A 123 10.90 -5.06 -24.62
N PHE A 124 10.97 -3.72 -24.65
CA PHE A 124 10.28 -2.88 -25.61
C PHE A 124 11.19 -2.23 -26.67
N ALA A 125 12.45 -2.68 -26.82
CA ALA A 125 13.41 -2.08 -27.77
C ALA A 125 12.91 -2.08 -29.22
N LYS A 126 12.03 -3.01 -29.58
CA LYS A 126 11.44 -3.15 -30.94
C LYS A 126 9.95 -2.81 -30.99
N GLY A 127 9.42 -2.13 -29.97
CA GLY A 127 7.99 -1.94 -29.78
C GLY A 127 7.37 -3.05 -28.93
N GLY A 128 6.08 -3.34 -29.14
CA GLY A 128 5.30 -4.29 -28.32
C GLY A 128 4.68 -3.66 -27.07
N PHE A 129 4.62 -2.33 -27.01
CA PHE A 129 3.92 -1.63 -25.94
C PHE A 129 2.42 -1.99 -25.97
N ALA A 130 1.78 -2.01 -24.80
CA ALA A 130 0.33 -2.23 -24.67
C ALA A 130 -0.48 -0.98 -25.09
N THR A 131 -0.12 -0.38 -26.22
CA THR A 131 -0.76 0.77 -26.84
C THR A 131 -1.38 0.35 -28.18
N PRO A 132 -2.40 1.05 -28.69
CA PRO A 132 -3.01 0.73 -29.98
C PRO A 132 -2.01 0.66 -31.15
N SER A 133 -0.93 1.45 -31.09
CA SER A 133 0.11 1.47 -32.13
C SER A 133 1.24 0.47 -31.90
N GLY A 134 1.28 -0.21 -30.74
CA GLY A 134 2.40 -1.06 -30.33
C GLY A 134 3.70 -0.32 -30.03
N ARG A 135 3.68 1.02 -30.00
CA ARG A 135 4.85 1.90 -29.78
C ARG A 135 4.67 2.74 -28.52
N CYS A 136 5.78 3.29 -28.03
CA CYS A 136 5.73 4.32 -26.99
C CYS A 136 4.98 5.56 -27.54
N GLU A 137 3.95 6.00 -26.82
CA GLU A 137 3.15 7.17 -27.18
C GLU A 137 3.80 8.44 -26.61
N PHE A 138 4.45 9.23 -27.46
CA PHE A 138 4.88 10.58 -27.09
C PHE A 138 3.70 11.57 -27.01
N VAL A 139 2.64 11.29 -27.75
CA VAL A 139 1.37 12.03 -27.79
C VAL A 139 0.27 11.00 -27.55
N SER A 140 -0.61 11.23 -26.57
CA SER A 140 -1.69 10.29 -26.25
C SER A 140 -3.03 10.70 -26.86
N ASP A 141 -3.42 10.05 -27.96
CA ASP A 141 -4.73 10.24 -28.58
C ASP A 141 -5.88 9.87 -27.63
N ARG A 142 -5.63 8.94 -26.69
CA ARG A 142 -6.58 8.55 -25.64
C ARG A 142 -6.89 9.71 -24.69
N LEU A 143 -5.88 10.50 -24.30
CA LEU A 143 -6.07 11.68 -23.47
C LEU A 143 -6.79 12.78 -24.25
N ALA A 144 -6.41 13.01 -25.51
CA ALA A 144 -7.09 13.97 -26.39
C ALA A 144 -8.59 13.63 -26.55
N ALA A 145 -8.94 12.35 -26.71
CA ALA A 145 -10.33 11.90 -26.78
C ALA A 145 -11.13 12.12 -25.48
N GLN A 146 -10.46 12.24 -24.34
CA GLN A 146 -11.06 12.63 -23.06
C GLN A 146 -11.10 14.16 -22.86
N GLY A 147 -10.63 14.94 -23.83
CA GLY A 147 -10.51 16.39 -23.73
C GLY A 147 -9.34 16.86 -22.85
N LEU A 148 -8.36 15.98 -22.58
CA LEU A 148 -7.16 16.28 -21.82
C LEU A 148 -5.99 16.61 -22.75
N ASP A 149 -4.97 17.29 -22.22
CA ASP A 149 -3.73 17.57 -22.95
C ASP A 149 -3.01 16.25 -23.27
N PRO A 150 -2.72 15.94 -24.55
CA PRO A 150 -2.07 14.70 -24.93
C PRO A 150 -0.56 14.68 -24.66
N LEU A 151 0.01 15.79 -24.19
CA LEU A 151 1.43 15.94 -23.88
C LEU A 151 1.66 16.21 -22.39
N PRO A 152 2.85 15.86 -21.86
CA PRO A 152 3.27 16.34 -20.56
C PRO A 152 3.28 17.88 -20.55
N ASN A 153 2.60 18.46 -19.58
CA ASN A 153 2.54 19.90 -19.37
C ASN A 153 2.76 20.25 -17.90
N HIS A 154 2.87 21.54 -17.62
CA HIS A 154 2.91 22.06 -16.26
C HIS A 154 1.53 22.63 -15.91
N ILE A 155 0.91 22.08 -14.86
CA ILE A 155 -0.31 22.61 -14.26
C ILE A 155 0.10 23.30 -12.95
N PRO A 156 -0.26 24.57 -12.73
CA PRO A 156 0.05 25.25 -11.47
C PRO A 156 -0.66 24.57 -10.31
N ASN A 157 -0.09 24.68 -9.11
CA ASN A 157 -0.73 24.22 -7.89
C ASN A 157 -2.10 24.89 -7.71
N TYR A 158 -3.07 24.15 -7.18
CA TYR A 158 -4.41 24.69 -6.89
C TYR A 158 -4.35 25.80 -5.84
N GLU A 159 -3.48 25.64 -4.85
CA GLU A 159 -3.16 26.66 -3.84
C GLU A 159 -1.69 27.06 -4.00
N VAL A 160 -1.45 28.33 -4.29
CA VAL A 160 -0.10 28.91 -4.42
C VAL A 160 0.15 29.77 -3.19
N PRO A 161 1.20 29.50 -2.40
CA PRO A 161 1.51 30.32 -1.23
C PRO A 161 2.02 31.70 -1.69
N LEU A 162 1.35 32.77 -1.25
CA LEU A 162 1.75 34.14 -1.52
C LEU A 162 1.90 34.91 -0.21
N ALA A 163 2.88 35.81 -0.17
CA ALA A 163 3.08 36.69 0.98
C ALA A 163 1.85 37.57 1.19
N GLY A 164 1.31 37.57 2.41
CA GLY A 164 0.11 38.33 2.78
C GLY A 164 -1.20 37.56 2.66
N ASP A 165 -1.21 36.36 2.07
CA ASP A 165 -2.38 35.49 2.07
C ASP A 165 -2.60 34.84 3.44
N ARG A 166 -3.82 34.30 3.64
CA ARG A 166 -4.19 33.58 4.87
C ARG A 166 -3.29 32.37 5.16
N TYR A 167 -2.77 31.72 4.12
CA TYR A 167 -1.88 30.57 4.21
C TYR A 167 -0.62 30.81 3.36
N PRO A 168 0.35 31.60 3.87
CA PRO A 168 1.46 32.11 3.06
C PRO A 168 2.62 31.11 2.89
N LEU A 169 2.53 29.92 3.50
CA LEU A 169 3.58 28.89 3.49
C LEU A 169 3.10 27.62 2.77
N ALA A 170 3.98 26.99 1.99
CA ALA A 170 3.75 25.65 1.47
C ALA A 170 4.00 24.60 2.55
N MET A 171 3.09 23.64 2.70
CA MET A 171 3.30 22.47 3.55
C MET A 171 3.98 21.35 2.74
N ILE A 172 5.07 20.82 3.26
CA ILE A 172 5.75 19.63 2.74
C ILE A 172 5.69 18.56 3.82
N SER A 173 5.14 17.38 3.49
CA SER A 173 5.00 16.26 4.42
C SER A 173 5.75 15.03 3.89
N PRO A 174 7.09 15.01 4.00
CA PRO A 174 7.88 13.85 3.57
C PRO A 174 7.60 12.64 4.46
N PRO A 175 7.84 11.41 3.97
CA PRO A 175 7.76 10.22 4.81
C PRO A 175 8.80 10.28 5.93
N ALA A 176 8.44 9.77 7.10
CA ALA A 176 9.40 9.57 8.20
C ALA A 176 10.44 8.52 7.80
N ARG A 177 11.68 8.68 8.28
CA ARG A 177 12.81 7.85 7.85
C ARG A 177 12.71 6.41 8.34
N ASN A 178 12.20 6.21 9.56
CA ASN A 178 12.17 4.91 10.23
C ASN A 178 10.78 4.28 10.24
N PHE A 179 9.78 4.92 9.61
CA PHE A 179 8.44 4.36 9.43
C PHE A 179 8.12 4.16 7.96
N LEU A 180 7.19 3.25 7.70
CA LEU A 180 6.58 3.12 6.38
C LEU A 180 5.16 3.66 6.48
N ASN A 181 4.99 4.96 6.24
CA ASN A 181 3.76 5.68 6.57
C ASN A 181 3.43 5.51 8.08
N SER A 182 2.28 4.93 8.41
CA SER A 182 1.87 4.59 9.78
C SER A 182 2.36 3.21 10.26
N SER A 183 3.01 2.42 9.39
CA SER A 183 3.54 1.12 9.76
C SER A 183 4.87 1.25 10.51
N PHE A 184 5.14 0.28 11.40
CA PHE A 184 6.29 0.22 12.30
C PHE A 184 6.32 1.24 13.45
N VAL A 185 5.31 2.11 13.57
CA VAL A 185 5.18 3.08 14.68
C VAL A 185 5.06 2.38 16.05
N ASN A 186 4.53 1.15 16.06
CA ASN A 186 4.34 0.32 17.25
C ASN A 186 5.65 -0.37 17.70
N VAL A 187 6.73 -0.31 16.90
CA VAL A 187 8.03 -0.88 17.27
C VAL A 187 8.78 0.11 18.17
N GLU A 188 8.98 -0.27 19.43
CA GLU A 188 9.54 0.63 20.45
C GLU A 188 10.88 1.25 20.07
N SER A 189 11.79 0.45 19.47
CA SER A 189 13.11 0.91 19.05
C SER A 189 13.04 1.97 17.94
N LEU A 190 12.13 1.82 16.97
CA LEU A 190 11.94 2.76 15.88
C LEU A 190 11.25 4.04 16.36
N ARG A 191 10.24 3.90 17.22
CA ARG A 191 9.57 5.04 17.86
C ARG A 191 10.52 5.87 18.71
N ALA A 192 11.44 5.23 19.44
CA ALA A 192 12.44 5.91 20.25
C ALA A 192 13.42 6.76 19.39
N ILE A 193 13.67 6.37 18.14
CA ILE A 193 14.52 7.12 17.20
C ILE A 193 13.77 8.33 16.65
N GLU A 194 12.51 8.17 16.23
CA GLU A 194 11.69 9.25 15.63
C GLU A 194 11.16 10.26 16.65
N LYS A 195 10.99 9.86 17.92
CA LYS A 195 10.49 10.70 19.03
C LYS A 195 9.07 11.21 18.82
N GLU A 196 8.90 12.48 18.44
CA GLU A 196 7.62 13.17 18.30
C GLU A 196 7.53 13.88 16.94
N PRO A 197 6.32 14.14 16.41
CA PRO A 197 6.16 14.90 15.17
C PRO A 197 6.78 16.30 15.28
N LEU A 198 7.60 16.67 14.30
CA LEU A 198 8.28 17.96 14.24
C LEU A 198 7.81 18.80 13.05
N ILE A 199 7.95 20.11 13.18
CA ILE A 199 7.82 21.07 12.09
C ILE A 199 9.20 21.69 11.86
N GLU A 200 9.74 21.52 10.66
CA GLU A 200 10.95 22.20 10.21
C GLU A 200 10.55 23.46 9.44
N ILE A 201 11.10 24.60 9.83
CA ILE A 201 10.80 25.91 9.25
C ILE A 201 12.08 26.74 9.18
N CYS A 202 12.17 27.61 8.16
CA CYS A 202 13.28 28.54 8.02
C CYS A 202 13.29 29.55 9.19
N VAL A 203 14.48 29.98 9.61
CA VAL A 203 14.63 30.84 10.81
C VAL A 203 13.94 32.19 10.61
N GLU A 204 14.01 32.76 9.42
CA GLU A 204 13.38 34.01 9.03
C GLU A 204 11.86 33.93 9.18
N ASP A 205 11.23 32.86 8.68
CA ASP A 205 9.78 32.65 8.78
C ASP A 205 9.35 32.41 10.24
N ALA A 206 10.13 31.64 11.00
CA ALA A 206 9.86 31.40 12.42
C ALA A 206 9.89 32.68 13.26
N SER A 207 10.78 33.63 12.90
CA SER A 207 10.95 34.89 13.62
C SER A 207 9.78 35.88 13.43
N CYS A 208 8.98 35.71 12.37
CA CYS A 208 7.88 36.61 12.00
C CYS A 208 6.57 36.41 12.80
N GLN A 209 6.61 35.69 13.93
CA GLN A 209 5.41 35.34 14.73
C GLN A 209 4.29 34.71 13.89
N VAL A 210 4.64 33.75 13.04
CA VAL A 210 3.63 32.89 12.42
C VAL A 210 2.98 32.07 13.54
N GLU A 211 1.69 32.25 13.76
CA GLU A 211 0.92 31.47 14.73
C GLU A 211 0.82 30.02 14.22
N VAL A 212 1.76 29.17 14.63
CA VAL A 212 1.72 27.73 14.32
C VAL A 212 0.67 27.09 15.21
N VAL A 213 -0.56 27.01 14.71
CA VAL A 213 -1.61 26.23 15.36
C VAL A 213 -1.29 24.75 15.16
N LEU A 214 -0.64 24.14 16.15
CA LEU A 214 -0.52 22.69 16.25
C LEU A 214 -1.92 22.11 16.47
N LEU A 215 -2.55 21.66 15.38
CA LEU A 215 -3.74 20.83 15.46
C LEU A 215 -3.33 19.45 16.02
N LYS A 216 -3.15 19.37 17.34
CA LYS A 216 -3.12 18.06 18.00
C LYS A 216 -4.48 17.41 17.77
N LYS A 217 -4.48 16.28 17.07
CA LYS A 217 -5.63 15.37 17.01
C LYS A 217 -5.95 15.01 18.47
N ALA A 218 -7.14 15.41 18.93
CA ALA A 218 -7.68 14.95 20.21
C ALA A 218 -8.15 13.50 20.07
#